data_AF-A0A521XRX1-F1
#
_entry.id   AF-A0A521XRX1-F1
#
_cell.length_a   1.000
_cell.length_b   1.000
_cell.length_c   1.000
_cell.angle_alpha   90.00
_cell.angle_beta   90.00
_cell.angle_gamma   90.00
#
_symmetry.space_group_name_H-M   'P 1'
#
loop_
_entity.id
_entity.type
_entity.pdbx_description
1 polymer ?
#
loop_
_entity_poly.entity_id
_entity_poly.type
_entity_poly.pdbx_seq_one_letter_code
_entity_poly.pdbx_strand_id
1 'polypeptide(L)'
;MPARPILLSKPCAPPTPGRASARRATSGERRPCRRGPDDDHTPPAAAGHRAKRGSVSLDVFTHSILPFVGILLGLIVVHEAGHYITAKIFGVQVLEAGVGFPPRIWGFRWRDTDYTINALPIGAFVRLLGEEDPSDPRSLAAQPKWKRTVIIGAGAFMNLVLAIALFTAALMIPRNVSAGGAQISSVAPGSPAEQAGLKAGDQIQTINGRKAENTSDASYFIHLYQGTWIDMVVKRPDPIKGAQEVTTRVYARWNPQPYTDECGVKQPTGPTGISIGTPFGQYVPRSAADSVKLETQSKADLAEYRKLVAPGSPASCYSGSKFGFIAMSAGQCSGLDPAARAEAEQLKQELFPDSSAACYRFSPGQEFVPFVKSRHEPIWQAGPHAVRMSFESLILARNQIWSMVRGFGSSPVTGPVGIAQATGEVVQNAGWLSLVDFAALLSMNLAVLNVLPIPMFDGGRLVFILIEFLRRGRRIAPQKEALVHLTGLALILTLSVVITYFDILRVFHGDRLIR
;
A
#
# COMPACT_ATOMS: atom_id res chain seq x y z
N MET A 1 34.64 -34.75 61.09
CA MET A 1 35.11 -35.84 60.21
C MET A 1 33.95 -36.28 59.31
N PRO A 2 34.16 -36.51 58.01
CA PRO A 2 33.12 -36.47 56.98
C PRO A 2 32.76 -37.84 56.36
N ALA A 3 31.59 -37.92 55.70
CA ALA A 3 31.27 -38.72 54.51
C ALA A 3 29.87 -38.29 54.02
N ARG A 4 29.46 -38.22 52.75
CA ARG A 4 30.02 -38.25 51.38
C ARG A 4 28.83 -37.85 50.47
N PRO A 5 28.98 -37.07 49.38
CA PRO A 5 27.87 -36.75 48.46
C PRO A 5 27.97 -37.50 47.10
N ILE A 6 26.81 -37.66 46.44
CA ILE A 6 26.65 -38.14 45.06
C ILE A 6 26.07 -37.02 44.18
N LEU A 7 26.57 -36.98 42.94
CA LEU A 7 26.45 -35.97 41.89
C LEU A 7 25.07 -35.84 41.20
N LEU A 8 24.76 -34.62 40.74
CA LEU A 8 23.85 -34.35 39.61
C LEU A 8 24.51 -33.31 38.69
N SER A 9 24.64 -33.65 37.40
CA SER A 9 25.26 -32.85 36.34
C SER A 9 24.26 -31.92 35.63
N LYS A 10 24.78 -30.78 35.17
CA LYS A 10 24.11 -29.68 34.43
C LYS A 10 24.43 -29.75 32.91
N PRO A 11 23.70 -28.99 32.05
CA PRO A 11 23.33 -29.38 30.68
C PRO A 11 24.30 -28.95 29.57
N CYS A 12 24.14 -29.58 28.39
CA CYS A 12 24.90 -29.30 27.16
C CYS A 12 24.32 -28.13 26.34
N ALA A 13 25.23 -27.30 25.82
CA ALA A 13 25.01 -26.22 24.87
C ALA A 13 25.15 -26.71 23.40
N PRO A 14 24.55 -26.00 22.41
CA PRO A 14 24.61 -26.39 20.99
C PRO A 14 25.93 -25.98 20.32
N PRO A 15 26.45 -26.76 19.34
CA PRO A 15 27.66 -26.40 18.61
C PRO A 15 27.36 -25.55 17.34
N THR A 16 28.22 -24.57 17.13
CA THR A 16 28.40 -23.74 15.93
C THR A 16 28.88 -24.54 14.71
N PRO A 17 28.53 -24.16 13.46
CA PRO A 17 29.01 -24.84 12.27
C PRO A 17 30.38 -24.30 11.82
N GLY A 18 31.40 -25.16 11.82
CA GLY A 18 32.74 -24.84 11.35
C GLY A 18 33.35 -25.98 10.54
N ARG A 19 33.56 -25.69 9.24
CA ARG A 19 34.56 -26.26 8.31
C ARG A 19 34.64 -27.78 8.15
N ALA A 20 34.10 -28.26 7.03
CA ALA A 20 34.48 -29.53 6.42
C ALA A 20 35.84 -29.39 5.70
N SER A 21 36.79 -30.27 6.02
CA SER A 21 37.86 -30.66 5.09
C SER A 21 38.16 -32.15 5.19
N ALA A 22 37.92 -32.84 4.07
CA ALA A 22 38.75 -33.87 3.46
C ALA A 22 39.16 -35.13 4.26
N ARG A 23 38.69 -36.29 3.75
CA ARG A 23 39.46 -37.46 3.21
C ARG A 23 38.65 -38.76 3.46
N ARG A 24 38.16 -39.42 2.40
CA ARG A 24 38.68 -40.70 1.82
C ARG A 24 39.16 -41.66 2.90
N ALA A 25 38.52 -42.81 3.18
CA ALA A 25 38.19 -43.97 2.33
C ALA A 25 38.81 -45.18 3.04
N THR A 26 38.06 -46.28 3.21
CA THR A 26 38.32 -47.65 2.69
C THR A 26 37.73 -48.74 3.59
N SER A 27 36.99 -49.63 2.93
CA SER A 27 36.84 -51.09 3.11
C SER A 27 36.76 -51.72 4.51
N GLY A 28 35.73 -52.55 4.70
CA GLY A 28 35.76 -53.62 5.69
C GLY A 28 34.41 -54.31 5.87
N GLU A 29 34.19 -55.41 5.14
CA GLU A 29 33.07 -56.35 5.27
C GLU A 29 32.79 -56.79 6.71
N ARG A 30 31.51 -56.81 7.12
CA ARG A 30 30.97 -57.79 8.08
C ARG A 30 29.52 -58.19 7.76
N ARG A 31 29.42 -59.44 7.32
CA ARG A 31 28.40 -60.51 7.44
C ARG A 31 26.92 -60.20 7.80
N PRO A 32 25.98 -60.99 7.24
CA PRO A 32 24.54 -60.73 7.32
C PRO A 32 23.91 -61.32 8.59
N CYS A 33 22.94 -60.62 9.16
CA CYS A 33 22.02 -61.16 10.18
C CYS A 33 20.60 -61.26 9.64
N ARG A 34 19.98 -62.39 9.98
CA ARG A 34 18.72 -62.98 9.50
C ARG A 34 17.50 -62.05 9.56
N ARG A 35 16.62 -62.20 8.56
CA ARG A 35 15.20 -61.79 8.58
C ARG A 35 14.41 -62.68 9.55
N GLY A 36 13.64 -62.07 10.44
CA GLY A 36 12.41 -62.62 11.02
C GLY A 36 11.20 -62.00 10.32
N PRO A 37 10.04 -62.68 10.31
CA PRO A 37 8.86 -62.28 9.56
C PRO A 37 7.98 -61.29 10.35
N ASP A 38 7.03 -60.70 9.62
CA ASP A 38 5.89 -59.91 10.08
C ASP A 38 6.16 -58.42 10.29
N ASP A 39 5.76 -57.63 9.28
CA ASP A 39 5.02 -56.37 9.42
C ASP A 39 4.60 -55.92 8.02
N ASP A 40 3.43 -56.40 7.59
CA ASP A 40 2.72 -55.90 6.41
C ASP A 40 2.04 -54.57 6.76
N HIS A 41 2.85 -53.53 6.88
CA HIS A 41 2.38 -52.15 6.92
C HIS A 41 2.69 -51.50 5.59
N THR A 42 1.74 -51.63 4.67
CA THR A 42 1.64 -50.78 3.48
C THR A 42 1.42 -49.34 3.97
N PRO A 43 2.36 -48.40 3.75
CA PRO A 43 2.10 -47.01 4.06
C PRO A 43 1.02 -46.47 3.09
N PRO A 44 0.04 -45.70 3.57
CA PRO A 44 -0.93 -45.08 2.67
C PRO A 44 -0.18 -44.18 1.70
N ALA A 45 -0.50 -44.35 0.41
CA ALA A 45 0.05 -43.62 -0.70
C ALA A 45 0.14 -42.13 -0.37
N ALA A 46 1.34 -41.57 -0.43
CA ALA A 46 1.58 -40.15 -0.37
C ALA A 46 0.70 -39.48 -1.43
N ALA A 47 -0.39 -38.85 -0.98
CA ALA A 47 -1.20 -37.95 -1.78
C ALA A 47 -0.29 -36.79 -2.16
N GLY A 48 0.33 -36.92 -3.33
CA GLY A 48 1.21 -35.92 -3.90
C GLY A 48 0.47 -34.59 -3.89
N HIS A 49 0.95 -33.67 -3.07
CA HIS A 49 0.69 -32.25 -3.25
C HIS A 49 1.19 -31.90 -4.66
N ARG A 50 0.27 -31.96 -5.61
CA ARG A 50 0.45 -31.44 -6.95
C ARG A 50 0.66 -29.95 -6.75
N ALA A 51 1.93 -29.54 -6.66
CA ALA A 51 2.32 -28.16 -6.73
C ALA A 51 1.58 -27.57 -7.93
N LYS A 52 0.62 -26.68 -7.66
CA LYS A 52 -0.08 -25.93 -8.70
C LYS A 52 1.03 -25.19 -9.44
N ARG A 53 1.41 -25.68 -10.63
CA ARG A 53 2.22 -24.93 -11.59
C ARG A 53 1.51 -23.59 -11.76
N GLY A 54 2.20 -22.52 -11.37
CA GLY A 54 1.73 -21.14 -11.54
C GLY A 54 1.52 -20.84 -13.01
N SER A 55 0.33 -21.16 -13.51
CA SER A 55 -0.24 -20.38 -14.60
C SER A 55 -0.70 -19.09 -13.94
N VAL A 56 -0.16 -17.96 -14.39
CA VAL A 56 -0.82 -16.68 -14.17
C VAL A 56 -2.22 -16.87 -14.74
N SER A 57 -3.25 -16.89 -13.89
CA SER A 57 -4.61 -17.12 -14.37
C SER A 57 -4.95 -16.03 -15.38
N LEU A 58 -5.72 -16.38 -16.41
CA LEU A 58 -6.21 -15.42 -17.42
C LEU A 58 -6.87 -14.20 -16.77
N ASP A 59 -7.42 -14.39 -15.57
CA ASP A 59 -8.01 -13.36 -14.71
C ASP A 59 -7.00 -12.31 -14.22
N VAL A 60 -5.78 -12.71 -13.80
CA VAL A 60 -4.75 -11.77 -13.36
C VAL A 60 -4.27 -10.90 -14.52
N PHE A 61 -4.11 -11.49 -15.70
CA PHE A 61 -3.67 -10.74 -16.87
C PHE A 61 -4.71 -9.70 -17.30
N THR A 62 -5.98 -10.09 -17.34
CA THR A 62 -7.09 -9.24 -17.79
C THR A 62 -7.52 -8.18 -16.78
N HIS A 63 -7.50 -8.48 -15.48
CA HIS A 63 -7.97 -7.55 -14.44
C HIS A 63 -6.86 -6.73 -13.80
N SER A 64 -5.58 -7.14 -13.91
CA SER A 64 -4.46 -6.42 -13.30
C SER A 64 -3.55 -5.77 -14.33
N ILE A 65 -2.94 -6.57 -15.22
CA ILE A 65 -1.85 -6.09 -16.10
C ILE A 65 -2.38 -5.22 -17.24
N LEU A 66 -3.39 -5.70 -17.96
CA LEU A 66 -3.94 -4.98 -19.11
C LEU A 66 -4.51 -3.59 -18.74
N PRO A 67 -5.36 -3.44 -17.71
CA PRO A 67 -5.82 -2.11 -17.27
C PRO A 67 -4.68 -1.24 -16.77
N PHE A 68 -3.73 -1.80 -16.02
CA PHE A 68 -2.57 -1.04 -15.54
C PHE A 68 -1.74 -0.47 -16.70
N VAL A 69 -1.38 -1.30 -17.69
CA VAL A 69 -0.63 -0.87 -18.88
C VAL A 69 -1.45 0.13 -19.70
N GLY A 70 -2.76 -0.09 -19.86
CA GLY A 70 -3.63 0.82 -20.59
C GLY A 70 -3.71 2.21 -19.95
N ILE A 71 -3.88 2.27 -18.62
CA ILE A 71 -3.87 3.53 -17.86
C ILE A 71 -2.51 4.20 -18.02
N LEU A 72 -1.42 3.48 -17.74
CA LEU A 72 -0.07 4.04 -17.80
C LEU A 72 0.25 4.60 -19.19
N LEU A 73 -0.07 3.86 -20.25
CA LEU A 73 0.12 4.31 -21.62
C LEU A 73 -0.70 5.57 -21.92
N GLY A 74 -1.98 5.61 -21.53
CA GLY A 74 -2.83 6.78 -21.71
C GLY A 74 -2.30 8.02 -21.00
N LEU A 75 -1.84 7.87 -19.75
CA LEU A 75 -1.24 8.96 -18.98
C LEU A 75 0.04 9.48 -19.63
N ILE A 76 0.93 8.58 -20.09
CA ILE A 76 2.18 8.98 -20.74
C ILE A 76 1.90 9.64 -22.10
N VAL A 77 0.93 9.17 -22.87
CA VAL A 77 0.56 9.83 -24.14
C VAL A 77 0.06 11.27 -23.90
N VAL A 78 -0.74 11.51 -22.86
CA VAL A 78 -1.21 12.86 -22.54
C VAL A 78 -0.05 13.74 -22.05
N HIS A 79 0.89 13.19 -21.30
CA HIS A 79 2.14 13.86 -20.92
C HIS A 79 2.93 14.30 -22.16
N GLU A 80 3.22 13.36 -23.07
CA GLU A 80 3.94 13.62 -24.32
C GLU A 80 3.21 14.62 -25.22
N ALA A 81 1.86 14.57 -25.25
CA ALA A 81 1.05 15.56 -25.96
C ALA A 81 1.31 16.99 -25.46
N GLY A 82 1.62 17.18 -24.17
CA GLY A 82 2.01 18.48 -23.63
C GLY A 82 3.26 19.07 -24.29
N HIS A 83 4.33 18.28 -24.37
CA HIS A 83 5.56 18.68 -25.07
C HIS A 83 5.30 18.93 -26.55
N TYR A 84 4.58 18.02 -27.20
CA TYR A 84 4.27 18.10 -28.63
C TYR A 84 3.49 19.37 -28.98
N ILE A 85 2.37 19.63 -28.28
CA ILE A 85 1.49 20.77 -28.55
C ILE A 85 2.25 22.08 -28.34
N THR A 86 2.97 22.21 -27.22
CA THR A 86 3.71 23.44 -26.91
C THR A 86 4.89 23.67 -27.83
N ALA A 87 5.62 22.62 -28.23
CA ALA A 87 6.70 22.71 -29.21
C ALA A 87 6.17 23.24 -30.56
N LYS A 88 5.05 22.69 -31.05
CA LYS A 88 4.43 23.14 -32.29
C LYS A 88 3.93 24.59 -32.20
N ILE A 89 3.31 24.99 -31.09
CA ILE A 89 2.87 26.39 -30.86
C ILE A 89 4.06 27.37 -30.94
N PHE A 90 5.22 26.98 -30.41
CA PHE A 90 6.42 27.83 -30.42
C PHE A 90 7.28 27.72 -31.67
N GLY A 91 6.87 26.91 -32.66
CA GLY A 91 7.60 26.72 -33.91
C GLY A 91 8.84 25.84 -33.80
N VAL A 92 8.97 25.05 -32.72
CA VAL A 92 10.04 24.05 -32.58
C VAL A 92 9.68 22.82 -33.41
N GLN A 93 10.64 22.33 -34.19
CA GLN A 93 10.41 21.16 -35.04
C GLN A 93 10.36 19.88 -34.20
N VAL A 94 9.31 19.09 -34.40
CA VAL A 94 9.16 17.75 -33.83
C VAL A 94 9.52 16.74 -34.92
N LEU A 95 10.55 15.94 -34.67
CA LEU A 95 11.03 14.94 -35.62
C LEU A 95 10.13 13.70 -35.61
N GLU A 96 9.80 13.22 -34.42
CA GLU A 96 9.04 11.98 -34.24
C GLU A 96 8.17 12.08 -32.98
N ALA A 97 6.93 11.63 -33.08
CA ALA A 97 6.01 11.42 -31.97
C ALA A 97 5.58 9.95 -31.99
N GLY A 98 6.06 9.18 -31.02
CA GLY A 98 5.94 7.72 -31.02
C GLY A 98 5.21 7.21 -29.79
N VAL A 99 4.36 6.19 -29.97
CA VAL A 99 3.78 5.40 -28.89
C VAL A 99 4.52 4.06 -28.81
N GLY A 100 5.02 3.73 -27.63
CA GLY A 100 5.86 2.57 -27.38
C GLY A 100 7.34 2.76 -27.77
N PHE A 101 8.17 1.77 -27.45
CA PHE A 101 9.59 1.72 -27.81
C PHE A 101 9.89 0.82 -29.03
N PRO A 102 10.95 1.12 -29.80
CA PRO A 102 11.37 0.37 -30.98
C PRO A 102 11.45 -1.16 -30.77
N PRO A 103 11.33 -1.97 -31.84
CA PRO A 103 11.26 -1.58 -33.26
C PRO A 103 9.91 -0.99 -33.69
N ARG A 104 9.92 -0.18 -34.75
CA ARG A 104 8.72 0.44 -35.35
C ARG A 104 7.87 -0.64 -36.03
N ILE A 105 6.59 -0.73 -35.66
CA ILE A 105 5.61 -1.60 -36.35
C ILE A 105 4.97 -0.84 -37.50
N TRP A 106 4.52 0.37 -37.22
CA TRP A 106 3.79 1.19 -38.18
C TRP A 106 4.07 2.67 -37.95
N GLY A 107 3.91 3.48 -38.99
CA GLY A 107 3.96 4.92 -38.85
C GLY A 107 3.66 5.65 -40.15
N PHE A 108 3.34 6.93 -40.03
CA PHE A 108 3.10 7.81 -41.16
C PHE A 108 3.72 9.18 -40.89
N ARG A 109 4.11 9.89 -41.95
CA ARG A 109 4.64 11.24 -41.84
C ARG A 109 3.55 12.27 -42.11
N TRP A 110 3.37 13.22 -41.21
CA TRP A 110 2.44 14.33 -41.40
C TRP A 110 3.06 15.63 -40.89
N ARG A 111 3.00 16.70 -41.73
CA ARG A 111 3.52 18.04 -41.40
C ARG A 111 4.92 18.02 -40.76
N ASP A 112 5.85 17.31 -41.42
CA ASP A 112 7.26 17.14 -41.03
C ASP A 112 7.51 16.42 -39.69
N THR A 113 6.52 15.70 -39.18
CA THR A 113 6.65 14.83 -38.01
C THR A 113 6.32 13.39 -38.38
N ASP A 114 7.16 12.46 -37.97
CA ASP A 114 6.89 11.03 -38.07
C ASP A 114 6.04 10.58 -36.87
N TYR A 115 4.83 10.07 -37.13
CA TYR A 115 3.97 9.47 -36.13
C TYR A 115 4.16 7.96 -36.13
N THR A 116 4.54 7.38 -35.00
CA THR A 116 4.98 5.98 -34.96
C THR A 116 4.30 5.17 -33.87
N ILE A 117 4.02 3.91 -34.18
CA ILE A 117 3.59 2.89 -33.23
C ILE A 117 4.68 1.84 -33.22
N ASN A 118 5.26 1.62 -32.04
CA ASN A 118 6.38 0.72 -31.86
C ASN A 118 5.97 -0.54 -31.08
N ALA A 119 6.80 -1.58 -31.15
CA ALA A 119 6.44 -2.92 -30.70
C ALA A 119 6.31 -3.09 -29.19
N LEU A 120 7.06 -2.32 -28.40
CA LEU A 120 7.01 -2.40 -26.95
C LEU A 120 6.01 -1.35 -26.43
N PRO A 121 4.84 -1.74 -25.88
CA PRO A 121 3.79 -0.80 -25.45
C PRO A 121 4.08 -0.15 -24.10
N ILE A 122 5.35 0.11 -23.81
CA ILE A 122 5.83 0.65 -22.54
C ILE A 122 6.26 2.09 -22.78
N GLY A 123 5.35 3.05 -22.61
CA GLY A 123 5.64 4.48 -22.74
C GLY A 123 5.32 5.09 -24.11
N ALA A 124 5.67 6.36 -24.26
CA ALA A 124 5.58 7.15 -25.49
C ALA A 124 6.69 8.20 -25.44
N PHE A 125 7.01 8.84 -26.57
CA PHE A 125 8.05 9.85 -26.64
C PHE A 125 7.79 10.90 -27.72
N VAL A 126 8.30 12.10 -27.50
CA VAL A 126 8.37 13.18 -28.48
C VAL A 126 9.82 13.59 -28.68
N ARG A 127 10.38 13.33 -29.87
CA ARG A 127 11.74 13.72 -30.25
C ARG A 127 11.73 15.11 -30.85
N LEU A 128 12.33 16.06 -30.15
CA LEU A 128 12.46 17.44 -30.61
C LEU A 128 13.76 17.64 -31.39
N LEU A 129 13.74 18.54 -32.38
CA LEU A 129 14.96 18.89 -33.11
C LEU A 129 15.93 19.64 -32.20
N GLY A 130 17.21 19.23 -32.21
CA GLY A 130 18.30 19.93 -31.52
C GLY A 130 18.00 20.22 -30.05
N GLU A 131 17.67 19.19 -29.26
CA GLU A 131 17.43 19.34 -27.82
C GLU A 131 18.62 20.00 -27.09
N GLU A 132 19.84 19.67 -27.52
CA GLU A 132 21.09 20.16 -26.94
C GLU A 132 21.93 21.00 -27.93
N ASP A 133 21.59 20.97 -29.21
CA ASP A 133 22.32 21.64 -30.29
C ASP A 133 21.54 22.85 -30.85
N PRO A 134 22.02 24.09 -30.64
CA PRO A 134 21.36 25.30 -31.11
C PRO A 134 21.61 25.63 -32.60
N SER A 135 22.24 24.75 -33.38
CA SER A 135 22.64 25.03 -34.77
C SER A 135 21.48 25.35 -35.71
N ASP A 136 20.29 24.77 -35.50
CA ASP A 136 19.08 25.08 -36.27
C ASP A 136 18.19 26.09 -35.51
N PRO A 137 17.70 27.19 -36.12
CA PRO A 137 16.78 28.12 -35.47
C PRO A 137 15.48 27.50 -34.93
N ARG A 138 15.02 26.39 -35.54
CA ARG A 138 13.85 25.60 -35.12
C ARG A 138 14.19 24.56 -34.05
N SER A 139 15.44 24.48 -33.61
CA SER A 139 15.84 23.61 -32.51
C SER A 139 15.31 24.12 -31.17
N LEU A 140 15.09 23.18 -30.24
CA LEU A 140 14.72 23.53 -28.86
C LEU A 140 15.84 24.35 -28.20
N ALA A 141 17.10 23.97 -28.43
CA ALA A 141 18.26 24.66 -27.89
C ALA A 141 18.41 26.09 -28.43
N ALA A 142 17.95 26.42 -29.64
CA ALA A 142 18.00 27.81 -30.13
C ALA A 142 16.94 28.72 -29.49
N GLN A 143 15.88 28.17 -28.89
CA GLN A 143 14.79 28.97 -28.35
C GLN A 143 15.15 29.75 -27.08
N PRO A 144 14.47 30.89 -26.82
CA PRO A 144 14.54 31.58 -25.55
C PRO A 144 14.25 30.66 -24.36
N LYS A 145 14.96 30.89 -23.25
CA LYS A 145 14.90 30.04 -22.05
C LYS A 145 13.48 29.82 -21.54
N TRP A 146 12.64 30.87 -21.54
CA TRP A 146 11.25 30.76 -21.09
C TRP A 146 10.42 29.83 -21.99
N LYS A 147 10.65 29.81 -23.32
CA LYS A 147 9.97 28.87 -24.23
C LYS A 147 10.41 27.44 -23.93
N ARG A 148 11.71 27.22 -23.73
CA ARG A 148 12.25 25.91 -23.33
C ARG A 148 11.65 25.44 -22.02
N THR A 149 11.58 26.32 -21.01
CA THR A 149 10.94 26.05 -19.72
C THR A 149 9.47 25.65 -19.88
N VAL A 150 8.70 26.36 -20.71
CA VAL A 150 7.29 26.02 -20.96
C VAL A 150 7.17 24.68 -21.67
N ILE A 151 7.96 24.42 -22.72
CA ILE A 151 7.90 23.16 -23.47
C ILE A 151 8.22 21.97 -22.56
N ILE A 152 9.29 22.07 -21.77
CA ILE A 152 9.70 20.99 -20.85
C ILE A 152 8.72 20.86 -19.67
N GLY A 153 8.16 21.96 -19.17
CA GLY A 153 7.14 21.90 -18.11
C GLY A 153 5.77 21.41 -18.58
N ALA A 154 5.50 21.46 -19.90
CA ALA A 154 4.18 21.19 -20.46
C ALA A 154 3.71 19.76 -20.24
N GLY A 155 4.62 18.78 -20.25
CA GLY A 155 4.24 17.38 -20.02
C GLY A 155 3.67 17.17 -18.62
N ALA A 156 4.40 17.61 -17.58
CA ALA A 156 3.90 17.52 -16.21
C ALA A 156 2.63 18.34 -15.98
N PHE A 157 2.53 19.51 -16.61
CA PHE A 157 1.32 20.34 -16.57
C PHE A 157 0.10 19.63 -17.17
N MET A 158 0.25 18.96 -18.32
CA MET A 158 -0.85 18.21 -18.94
C MET A 158 -1.32 17.04 -18.09
N ASN A 159 -0.43 16.37 -17.35
CA ASN A 159 -0.83 15.36 -16.38
C ASN A 159 -1.60 15.97 -15.20
N LEU A 160 -1.24 17.16 -14.71
CA LEU A 160 -2.03 17.85 -13.69
C LEU A 160 -3.44 18.21 -14.21
N VAL A 161 -3.54 18.71 -15.44
CA VAL A 161 -4.83 19.00 -16.10
C VAL A 161 -5.66 17.72 -16.26
N LEU A 162 -5.04 16.63 -16.70
CA LEU A 162 -5.70 15.34 -16.84
C LEU A 162 -6.18 14.81 -15.48
N ALA A 163 -5.38 14.93 -14.42
CA ALA A 163 -5.78 14.52 -13.08
C ALA A 163 -7.04 15.28 -12.60
N ILE A 164 -7.10 16.59 -12.83
CA ILE A 164 -8.29 17.40 -12.49
C ILE A 164 -9.51 16.93 -13.31
N ALA A 165 -9.33 16.66 -14.60
CA ALA A 165 -10.41 16.15 -15.46
C ALA A 165 -10.90 14.77 -15.02
N LEU A 166 -9.98 13.86 -14.67
CA LEU A 166 -10.30 12.51 -14.20
C LEU A 166 -10.96 12.53 -12.82
N PHE A 167 -10.47 13.34 -11.87
CA PHE A 167 -11.15 13.52 -10.59
C PHE A 167 -12.56 14.10 -10.79
N THR A 168 -12.73 15.08 -11.67
CA THR A 168 -14.05 15.63 -11.98
C THR A 168 -14.98 14.54 -12.50
N ALA A 169 -14.52 13.73 -13.45
CA ALA A 169 -15.28 12.61 -13.97
C ALA A 169 -15.61 11.58 -12.88
N ALA A 170 -14.65 11.27 -12.01
CA ALA A 170 -14.85 10.31 -10.92
C ALA A 170 -15.86 10.81 -9.86
N LEU A 171 -15.87 12.12 -9.56
CA LEU A 171 -16.88 12.74 -8.68
C LEU A 171 -18.29 12.73 -9.28
N MET A 172 -18.41 12.69 -10.62
CA MET A 172 -19.70 12.58 -11.31
C MET A 172 -20.26 11.16 -11.33
N ILE A 173 -19.41 10.14 -11.19
CA ILE A 173 -19.84 8.74 -11.16
C ILE A 173 -20.45 8.42 -9.78
N PRO A 174 -21.62 7.77 -9.71
CA PRO A 174 -22.20 7.32 -8.45
C PRO A 174 -21.26 6.37 -7.71
N ARG A 175 -20.82 6.79 -6.52
CA ARG A 175 -19.98 5.98 -5.65
C ARG A 175 -20.61 5.76 -4.29
N ASN A 176 -20.32 4.59 -3.77
CA ASN A 176 -20.75 4.14 -2.46
C ASN A 176 -19.77 4.66 -1.41
N VAL A 177 -20.17 5.68 -0.66
CA VAL A 177 -19.39 6.16 0.49
C VAL A 177 -19.99 5.59 1.77
N SER A 178 -19.13 5.15 2.68
CA SER A 178 -19.56 4.73 4.00
C SER A 178 -20.30 5.90 4.67
N ALA A 179 -21.47 5.60 5.19
CA ALA A 179 -22.31 6.47 5.98
C ALA A 179 -22.24 5.99 7.43
N GLY A 180 -22.31 6.93 8.36
CA GLY A 180 -22.26 6.63 9.78
C GLY A 180 -21.32 7.51 10.59
N GLY A 181 -20.66 8.51 10.01
CA GLY A 181 -19.74 9.36 10.76
C GLY A 181 -18.42 8.66 11.09
N ALA A 182 -17.58 9.37 11.84
CA ALA A 182 -16.31 8.87 12.35
C ALA A 182 -16.33 8.88 13.87
N GLN A 183 -16.10 7.74 14.51
CA GLN A 183 -15.99 7.63 15.97
C GLN A 183 -14.59 7.19 16.37
N ILE A 184 -14.08 7.75 17.46
CA ILE A 184 -12.83 7.32 18.06
C ILE A 184 -13.07 5.96 18.73
N SER A 185 -12.50 4.89 18.16
CA SER A 185 -12.56 3.54 18.72
C SER A 185 -11.61 3.37 19.90
N SER A 186 -10.40 3.93 19.79
CA SER A 186 -9.41 3.92 20.87
C SER A 186 -8.45 5.10 20.76
N VAL A 187 -7.81 5.42 21.89
CA VAL A 187 -6.81 6.47 22.01
C VAL A 187 -5.54 5.84 22.57
N ALA A 188 -4.41 6.00 21.87
CA ALA A 188 -3.14 5.44 22.31
C ALA A 188 -2.60 6.18 23.54
N PRO A 189 -2.06 5.48 24.55
CA PRO A 189 -1.44 6.10 25.71
C PRO A 189 -0.26 7.01 25.33
N GLY A 190 -0.11 8.14 26.02
CA GLY A 190 0.91 9.15 25.79
C GLY A 190 0.79 9.88 24.44
N SER A 191 -0.29 9.66 23.69
CA SER A 191 -0.47 10.28 22.37
C SER A 191 -0.92 11.75 22.45
N PRO A 192 -0.72 12.53 21.36
CA PRO A 192 -1.27 13.88 21.28
C PRO A 192 -2.80 13.93 21.51
N ALA A 193 -3.53 12.90 21.06
CA ALA A 193 -4.97 12.81 21.28
C ALA A 193 -5.34 12.61 22.75
N GLU A 194 -4.60 11.78 23.48
CA GLU A 194 -4.81 11.60 24.93
C GLU A 194 -4.53 12.92 25.68
N GLN A 195 -3.43 13.59 25.35
CA GLN A 195 -3.06 14.88 25.95
C GLN A 195 -4.10 15.98 25.66
N ALA A 196 -4.72 15.94 24.49
CA ALA A 196 -5.81 16.81 24.09
C ALA A 196 -7.16 16.43 24.72
N GLY A 197 -7.20 15.36 25.53
CA GLY A 197 -8.38 14.92 26.26
C GLY A 197 -9.45 14.24 25.40
N LEU A 198 -9.08 13.72 24.22
CA LEU A 198 -9.96 12.87 23.41
C LEU A 198 -10.17 11.52 24.10
N LYS A 199 -11.37 10.95 23.92
CA LYS A 199 -11.75 9.68 24.54
C LYS A 199 -12.35 8.73 23.52
N ALA A 200 -12.25 7.43 23.80
CA ALA A 200 -13.01 6.43 23.06
C ALA A 200 -14.52 6.72 23.16
N GLY A 201 -15.23 6.58 22.05
CA GLY A 201 -16.65 6.90 21.92
C GLY A 201 -16.96 8.31 21.39
N ASP A 202 -15.98 9.23 21.41
CA ASP A 202 -16.13 10.57 20.83
C ASP A 202 -16.42 10.49 19.32
N GLN A 203 -17.46 11.18 18.84
CA GLN A 203 -17.81 11.23 17.42
C GLN A 203 -17.21 12.48 16.77
N ILE A 204 -16.28 12.31 15.84
CA ILE A 204 -15.63 13.39 15.12
C ILE A 204 -16.65 14.06 14.19
N GLN A 205 -16.92 15.34 14.42
CA GLN A 205 -17.84 16.15 13.60
C GLN A 205 -17.06 16.94 12.55
N THR A 206 -16.03 17.68 12.98
CA THR A 206 -15.20 18.47 12.08
C THR A 206 -13.72 18.44 12.45
N ILE A 207 -12.86 18.64 11.44
CA ILE A 207 -11.41 18.81 11.58
C ILE A 207 -11.00 20.07 10.80
N ASN A 208 -10.48 21.08 11.48
CA ASN A 208 -10.16 22.40 10.94
C ASN A 208 -11.35 23.00 10.15
N GLY A 209 -12.56 22.92 10.74
CA GLY A 209 -13.81 23.41 10.13
C GLY A 209 -14.37 22.56 8.99
N ARG A 210 -13.71 21.45 8.60
CA ARG A 210 -14.23 20.53 7.58
C ARG A 210 -15.00 19.40 8.20
N LYS A 211 -16.20 19.12 7.69
CA LYS A 211 -17.06 18.05 8.17
C LYS A 211 -16.51 16.68 7.79
N ALA A 212 -16.36 15.79 8.76
CA ALA A 212 -15.96 14.40 8.56
C ALA A 212 -17.23 13.51 8.55
N GLU A 213 -17.70 13.10 7.38
CA GLU A 213 -18.96 12.35 7.28
C GLU A 213 -18.79 10.84 7.50
N ASN A 214 -17.54 10.37 7.42
CA ASN A 214 -17.16 8.99 7.55
C ASN A 214 -15.70 8.85 8.04
N THR A 215 -15.28 7.61 8.27
CA THR A 215 -13.94 7.28 8.75
C THR A 215 -12.84 7.70 7.78
N SER A 216 -13.08 7.55 6.47
CA SER A 216 -12.14 7.95 5.41
C SER A 216 -11.89 9.46 5.39
N ASP A 217 -12.93 10.28 5.53
CA ASP A 217 -12.81 11.74 5.59
C ASP A 217 -11.99 12.18 6.81
N ALA A 218 -12.29 11.61 7.98
CA ALA A 218 -11.57 11.94 9.21
C ALA A 218 -10.09 11.56 9.10
N SER A 219 -9.79 10.35 8.61
CA SER A 219 -8.42 9.90 8.38
C SER A 219 -7.70 10.79 7.37
N TYR A 220 -8.35 11.06 6.23
CA TYR A 220 -7.82 11.93 5.18
C TYR A 220 -7.46 13.32 5.69
N PHE A 221 -8.34 13.99 6.45
CA PHE A 221 -8.05 15.32 7.00
C PHE A 221 -6.91 15.29 8.03
N ILE A 222 -6.80 14.25 8.85
CA ILE A 222 -5.67 14.11 9.80
C ILE A 222 -4.34 13.99 9.05
N HIS A 223 -4.29 13.20 7.99
CA HIS A 223 -3.09 13.04 7.16
C HIS A 223 -2.76 14.30 6.35
N LEU A 224 -3.77 15.02 5.88
CA LEU A 224 -3.62 16.28 5.15
C LEU A 224 -2.89 17.34 6.00
N TYR A 225 -3.27 17.43 7.27
CA TYR A 225 -2.72 18.40 8.24
C TYR A 225 -1.57 17.85 9.09
N GLN A 226 -0.95 16.75 8.66
CA GLN A 226 0.19 16.19 9.37
C GLN A 226 1.33 17.20 9.51
N GLY A 227 1.91 17.26 10.71
CA GLY A 227 2.93 18.24 11.09
C GLY A 227 2.38 19.54 11.67
N THR A 228 1.07 19.65 11.86
CA THR A 228 0.42 20.88 12.37
C THR A 228 -0.56 20.56 13.51
N TRP A 229 -1.02 21.61 14.20
CA TRP A 229 -2.12 21.53 15.13
C TRP A 229 -3.45 21.50 14.36
N ILE A 230 -4.33 20.58 14.74
CA ILE A 230 -5.68 20.46 14.20
C ILE A 230 -6.70 20.81 15.27
N ASP A 231 -7.69 21.62 14.89
CA ASP A 231 -8.86 21.92 15.70
C ASP A 231 -9.93 20.88 15.38
N MET A 232 -10.23 20.02 16.34
CA MET A 232 -11.19 18.93 16.21
C MET A 232 -12.43 19.24 17.05
N VAL A 233 -13.59 19.17 16.41
CA VAL A 233 -14.89 19.23 17.09
C VAL A 233 -15.42 17.83 17.19
N VAL A 234 -15.62 17.34 18.42
CA VAL A 234 -16.17 16.02 18.69
C VAL A 234 -17.47 16.13 19.47
N LYS A 235 -18.39 15.21 19.19
CA LYS A 235 -19.62 15.00 19.95
C LYS A 235 -19.37 13.85 20.92
N ARG A 236 -19.20 14.18 22.20
CA ARG A 236 -18.93 13.24 23.29
C ARG A 236 -20.24 12.73 23.88
N PRO A 237 -20.53 11.41 23.85
CA PRO A 237 -21.67 10.86 24.56
C PRO A 237 -21.46 10.98 26.07
N ASP A 238 -22.38 11.64 26.78
CA ASP A 238 -22.44 11.71 28.24
C ASP A 238 -23.69 10.94 28.71
N PRO A 239 -23.55 9.93 29.61
CA PRO A 239 -24.67 9.13 30.09
C PRO A 239 -25.77 9.93 30.81
N ILE A 240 -25.43 11.09 31.39
CA ILE A 240 -26.33 11.89 32.24
C ILE A 240 -26.84 13.11 31.49
N LYS A 241 -25.93 13.83 30.82
CA LYS A 241 -26.22 15.14 30.20
C LYS A 241 -26.58 15.04 28.72
N GLY A 242 -26.56 13.85 28.13
CA GLY A 242 -26.67 13.66 26.70
C GLY A 242 -25.41 14.14 25.96
N ALA A 243 -25.41 13.99 24.64
CA ALA A 243 -24.20 14.23 23.86
C ALA A 243 -23.78 15.71 23.87
N GLN A 244 -22.54 15.99 24.28
CA GLN A 244 -21.96 17.33 24.36
C GLN A 244 -20.96 17.57 23.23
N GLU A 245 -20.92 18.80 22.73
CA GLU A 245 -19.91 19.22 21.77
C GLU A 245 -18.65 19.69 22.50
N VAL A 246 -17.50 19.12 22.14
CA VAL A 246 -16.20 19.42 22.71
C VAL A 246 -15.27 19.81 21.58
N THR A 247 -14.73 21.02 21.65
CA THR A 247 -13.66 21.46 20.75
C THR A 247 -12.33 21.23 21.43
N THR A 248 -11.43 20.51 20.75
CA THR A 248 -10.07 20.27 21.25
C THR A 248 -9.04 20.48 20.16
N ARG A 249 -7.85 20.91 20.56
CA ARG A 249 -6.72 21.14 19.66
C ARG A 249 -5.72 19.99 19.85
N VAL A 250 -5.46 19.26 18.78
CA VAL A 250 -4.64 18.03 18.79
C VAL A 250 -3.47 18.21 17.83
N TYR A 251 -2.28 17.76 18.19
CA TYR A 251 -1.13 17.82 17.27
C TYR A 251 -1.06 16.54 16.40
N ALA A 252 -1.03 16.71 15.08
CA ALA A 252 -0.86 15.58 14.14
C ALA A 252 0.64 15.38 13.86
N ARG A 253 1.26 14.37 14.47
CA ARG A 253 2.72 14.18 14.41
C ARG A 253 3.18 13.54 13.10
N TRP A 254 4.39 13.89 12.65
CA TRP A 254 5.04 13.29 11.47
C TRP A 254 5.38 11.81 11.65
N ASN A 255 5.75 11.41 12.88
CA ASN A 255 6.16 10.04 13.20
C ASN A 255 5.18 9.41 14.21
N PRO A 256 4.13 8.71 13.74
CA PRO A 256 3.26 7.96 14.62
C PRO A 256 4.05 6.87 15.35
N GLN A 257 4.20 7.03 16.66
CA GLN A 257 4.83 5.99 17.47
C GLN A 257 3.84 4.83 17.64
N PRO A 258 4.25 3.58 17.37
CA PRO A 258 3.44 2.45 17.78
C PRO A 258 3.34 2.45 19.31
N TYR A 259 2.20 2.00 19.84
CA TYR A 259 2.05 1.78 21.28
C TYR A 259 1.95 0.30 21.55
N THR A 260 2.41 -0.13 22.71
CA THR A 260 2.20 -1.50 23.17
C THR A 260 0.83 -1.56 23.82
N ASP A 261 -0.05 -2.44 23.32
CA ASP A 261 -1.33 -2.69 23.95
C ASP A 261 -1.17 -3.52 25.25
N GLU A 262 -2.29 -3.75 25.93
CA GLU A 262 -2.35 -4.58 27.15
C GLU A 262 -1.86 -6.03 26.94
N CYS A 263 -1.72 -6.46 25.69
CA CYS A 263 -1.25 -7.77 25.29
C CYS A 263 0.25 -7.79 24.98
N GLY A 264 0.97 -6.71 25.24
CA GLY A 264 2.39 -6.64 24.92
C GLY A 264 2.67 -6.50 23.43
N VAL A 265 1.65 -6.26 22.58
CA VAL A 265 1.81 -6.18 21.13
C VAL A 265 1.85 -4.74 20.67
N LYS A 266 2.84 -4.42 19.82
CA LYS A 266 2.97 -3.11 19.20
C LYS A 266 1.86 -2.90 18.17
N GLN A 267 0.97 -1.98 18.46
CA GLN A 267 -0.10 -1.55 17.57
C GLN A 267 0.34 -0.30 16.78
N PRO A 268 0.03 -0.23 15.47
CA PRO A 268 0.22 0.98 14.69
C PRO A 268 -0.70 2.09 15.22
N THR A 269 -0.28 3.34 15.07
CA THR A 269 -1.14 4.50 15.41
C THR A 269 -1.17 5.49 14.26
N GLY A 270 -2.26 6.25 14.16
CA GLY A 270 -2.33 7.40 13.27
C GLY A 270 -1.52 8.60 13.78
N PRO A 271 -1.42 9.68 12.98
CA PRO A 271 -0.69 10.90 13.34
C PRO A 271 -1.10 11.55 14.67
N THR A 272 -2.36 11.42 15.07
CA THR A 272 -2.86 11.94 16.35
C THR A 272 -2.83 10.91 17.47
N GLY A 273 -2.65 9.63 17.15
CA GLY A 273 -2.72 8.52 18.10
C GLY A 273 -4.13 7.98 18.35
N ILE A 274 -5.12 8.35 17.53
CA ILE A 274 -6.46 7.77 17.59
C ILE A 274 -6.63 6.65 16.57
N SER A 275 -7.50 5.70 16.90
CA SER A 275 -8.07 4.75 15.95
C SER A 275 -9.50 5.17 15.65
N ILE A 276 -9.87 5.20 14.36
CA ILE A 276 -11.18 5.67 13.91
C ILE A 276 -11.99 4.47 13.42
N GLY A 277 -13.20 4.34 13.91
CA GLY A 277 -14.17 3.33 13.50
C GLY A 277 -15.51 3.95 13.11
N THR A 278 -16.35 3.16 12.47
CA THR A 278 -17.70 3.58 12.11
C THR A 278 -18.65 3.26 13.26
N PRO A 279 -19.33 4.24 13.87
CA PRO A 279 -20.22 4.00 15.01
C PRO A 279 -21.54 3.34 14.61
N PHE A 280 -21.92 3.42 13.33
CA PHE A 280 -23.20 2.92 12.82
C PHE A 280 -23.02 2.00 11.62
N GLY A 281 -23.78 0.92 11.61
CA GLY A 281 -23.79 -0.08 10.56
C GLY A 281 -24.78 -1.18 10.90
N GLN A 282 -24.84 -2.18 10.06
CA GLN A 282 -25.64 -3.36 10.29
C GLN A 282 -24.73 -4.57 10.50
N TYR A 283 -25.05 -5.36 11.51
CA TYR A 283 -24.45 -6.66 11.69
C TYR A 283 -25.23 -7.68 10.86
N VAL A 284 -24.59 -8.26 9.85
CA VAL A 284 -25.19 -9.30 8.99
C VAL A 284 -24.54 -10.65 9.24
N PRO A 285 -25.29 -11.77 9.22
CA PRO A 285 -24.70 -13.09 9.34
C PRO A 285 -23.75 -13.36 8.15
N ARG A 286 -22.54 -13.83 8.44
CA ARG A 286 -21.58 -14.24 7.41
C ARG A 286 -22.07 -15.49 6.70
N SER A 287 -21.73 -15.64 5.42
CA SER A 287 -22.00 -16.87 4.69
C SER A 287 -21.25 -18.06 5.31
N ALA A 288 -21.73 -19.29 5.10
CA ALA A 288 -21.06 -20.48 5.62
C ALA A 288 -19.64 -20.64 5.05
N ALA A 289 -19.46 -20.32 3.76
CA ALA A 289 -18.16 -20.38 3.10
C ALA A 289 -17.17 -19.34 3.67
N ASP A 290 -17.65 -18.12 3.94
CA ASP A 290 -16.81 -17.06 4.52
C ASP A 290 -16.51 -17.32 5.98
N SER A 291 -17.44 -17.96 6.70
CA SER A 291 -17.25 -18.38 8.08
C SER A 291 -16.13 -19.42 8.23
N VAL A 292 -16.10 -20.44 7.38
CA VAL A 292 -15.04 -21.47 7.39
C VAL A 292 -13.68 -20.88 7.01
N LYS A 293 -13.65 -20.00 6.00
CA LYS A 293 -12.42 -19.27 5.63
C LYS A 293 -11.91 -18.42 6.78
N LEU A 294 -12.81 -17.68 7.43
CA LEU A 294 -12.47 -16.82 8.57
C LEU A 294 -11.96 -17.63 9.75
N GLU A 295 -12.56 -18.78 10.04
CA GLU A 295 -12.09 -19.66 11.11
C GLU A 295 -10.66 -20.12 10.88
N THR A 296 -10.40 -20.60 9.66
CA THR A 296 -9.09 -21.09 9.25
C THR A 296 -8.05 -19.97 9.33
N GLN A 297 -8.41 -18.77 8.84
CA GLN A 297 -7.55 -17.59 8.91
C GLN A 297 -7.33 -17.15 10.37
N SER A 298 -8.36 -17.13 11.19
CA SER A 298 -8.26 -16.74 12.61
C SER A 298 -7.39 -17.69 13.40
N LYS A 299 -7.44 -19.01 13.12
CA LYS A 299 -6.53 -20.00 13.71
C LYS A 299 -5.07 -19.70 13.33
N ALA A 300 -4.81 -19.41 12.07
CA ALA A 300 -3.47 -19.06 11.58
C ALA A 300 -2.95 -17.74 12.18
N ASP A 301 -3.77 -16.68 12.13
CA ASP A 301 -3.46 -15.35 12.68
C ASP A 301 -3.21 -15.42 14.18
N LEU A 302 -4.02 -16.19 14.93
CA LEU A 302 -3.81 -16.41 16.36
C LEU A 302 -2.50 -17.14 16.64
N ALA A 303 -2.18 -18.18 15.86
CA ALA A 303 -0.92 -18.92 16.01
C ALA A 303 0.31 -18.04 15.74
N GLU A 304 0.21 -17.10 14.80
CA GLU A 304 1.25 -16.09 14.56
C GLU A 304 1.30 -15.05 15.69
N TYR A 305 0.14 -14.53 16.09
CA TYR A 305 0.02 -13.52 17.14
C TYR A 305 0.56 -14.01 18.50
N ARG A 306 0.35 -15.30 18.83
CA ARG A 306 0.92 -15.92 20.04
C ARG A 306 2.45 -15.86 20.10
N LYS A 307 3.13 -15.73 18.95
CA LYS A 307 4.59 -15.55 18.90
C LYS A 307 5.03 -14.13 19.28
N LEU A 308 4.12 -13.17 19.23
CA LEU A 308 4.36 -11.74 19.47
C LEU A 308 3.94 -11.28 20.86
N VAL A 309 2.98 -11.98 21.46
CA VAL A 309 2.40 -11.65 22.78
C VAL A 309 3.36 -12.03 23.90
N ALA A 310 3.41 -11.21 24.96
CA ALA A 310 4.25 -11.48 26.11
C ALA A 310 3.79 -12.76 26.86
N PRO A 311 4.70 -13.62 27.36
CA PRO A 311 4.34 -14.77 28.18
C PRO A 311 3.49 -14.35 29.40
N GLY A 312 2.39 -15.05 29.66
CA GLY A 312 1.47 -14.75 30.77
C GLY A 312 0.48 -13.62 30.52
N SER A 313 0.32 -13.15 29.26
CA SER A 313 -0.70 -12.15 28.92
C SER A 313 -2.13 -12.63 29.18
N PRO A 314 -3.08 -11.72 29.49
CA PRO A 314 -4.47 -12.07 29.82
C PRO A 314 -5.17 -12.89 28.72
N ALA A 315 -6.12 -13.75 29.10
CA ALA A 315 -6.91 -14.53 28.13
C ALA A 315 -7.73 -13.65 27.15
N SER A 316 -8.04 -12.40 27.53
CA SER A 316 -8.66 -11.40 26.65
C SER A 316 -7.80 -11.08 25.43
N CYS A 317 -6.48 -11.25 25.51
CA CYS A 317 -5.54 -11.01 24.41
C CYS A 317 -5.63 -12.02 23.28
N TYR A 318 -6.24 -13.17 23.54
CA TYR A 318 -6.33 -14.27 22.60
C TYR A 318 -7.80 -14.55 22.19
N SER A 319 -8.77 -13.82 22.76
CA SER A 319 -10.20 -14.09 22.57
C SER A 319 -11.00 -12.84 22.18
N GLY A 320 -12.27 -13.04 21.80
CA GLY A 320 -13.19 -11.95 21.45
C GLY A 320 -13.20 -11.61 19.96
N SER A 321 -13.61 -10.37 19.64
CA SER A 321 -13.82 -9.88 18.27
C SER A 321 -12.55 -9.91 17.40
N LYS A 322 -11.37 -9.96 18.02
CA LYS A 322 -10.07 -9.96 17.33
C LYS A 322 -9.77 -11.27 16.59
N PHE A 323 -10.19 -12.42 17.14
CA PHE A 323 -9.94 -13.74 16.56
C PHE A 323 -11.22 -14.58 16.36
N GLY A 324 -12.40 -14.05 16.71
CA GLY A 324 -13.68 -14.76 16.54
C GLY A 324 -13.90 -15.93 17.50
N PHE A 325 -13.05 -16.11 18.52
CA PHE A 325 -13.21 -17.15 19.52
C PHE A 325 -13.92 -16.61 20.77
N ILE A 326 -15.02 -17.25 21.13
CA ILE A 326 -15.80 -16.90 22.31
C ILE A 326 -15.46 -17.88 23.44
N ALA A 327 -15.04 -17.33 24.57
CA ALA A 327 -14.87 -18.07 25.82
C ALA A 327 -16.22 -18.45 26.41
N MET A 328 -16.40 -19.72 26.77
CA MET A 328 -17.65 -20.23 27.34
C MET A 328 -17.46 -20.68 28.80
N SER A 329 -18.48 -20.47 29.62
CA SER A 329 -18.53 -20.98 31.00
C SER A 329 -18.77 -22.50 31.03
N ALA A 330 -18.50 -23.14 32.17
CA ALA A 330 -18.69 -24.58 32.32
C ALA A 330 -20.11 -25.04 31.98
N GLY A 331 -21.12 -24.27 32.44
CA GLY A 331 -22.53 -24.53 32.13
C GLY A 331 -22.87 -24.40 30.64
N GLN A 332 -22.28 -23.41 29.96
CA GLN A 332 -22.45 -23.22 28.52
C GLN A 332 -21.80 -24.35 27.71
N CYS A 333 -20.63 -24.82 28.13
CA CYS A 333 -19.95 -25.95 27.50
C CYS A 333 -20.70 -27.27 27.69
N SER A 334 -21.23 -27.51 28.90
CA SER A 334 -22.02 -28.72 29.18
C SER A 334 -23.35 -28.79 28.45
N GLY A 335 -23.87 -27.65 27.98
CA GLY A 335 -25.11 -27.57 27.21
C GLY A 335 -24.96 -27.80 25.70
N LEU A 336 -23.72 -27.96 25.20
CA LEU A 336 -23.45 -28.32 23.81
C LEU A 336 -23.70 -29.82 23.59
N ASP A 337 -24.00 -30.20 22.35
CA ASP A 337 -24.02 -31.61 21.98
C ASP A 337 -22.62 -32.25 22.16
N PRO A 338 -22.52 -33.58 22.35
CA PRO A 338 -21.25 -34.21 22.69
C PRO A 338 -20.12 -33.98 21.67
N ALA A 339 -20.45 -33.88 20.39
CA ALA A 339 -19.46 -33.66 19.34
C ALA A 339 -18.95 -32.22 19.34
N ALA A 340 -19.86 -31.23 19.40
CA ALA A 340 -19.51 -29.82 19.49
C ALA A 340 -18.79 -29.47 20.79
N ARG A 341 -19.13 -30.15 21.89
CA ARG A 341 -18.43 -30.01 23.17
C ARG A 341 -16.99 -30.52 23.08
N ALA A 342 -16.76 -31.68 22.49
CA ALA A 342 -15.42 -32.23 22.30
C ALA A 342 -14.56 -31.28 21.44
N GLU A 343 -15.11 -30.74 20.37
CA GLU A 343 -14.43 -29.74 19.53
C GLU A 343 -14.12 -28.46 20.31
N ALA A 344 -15.07 -27.96 21.12
CA ALA A 344 -14.87 -26.74 21.90
C ALA A 344 -13.83 -26.90 23.02
N GLU A 345 -13.79 -28.08 23.66
CA GLU A 345 -12.76 -28.44 24.65
C GLU A 345 -11.39 -28.64 23.98
N GLN A 346 -11.36 -29.23 22.78
CA GLN A 346 -10.13 -29.37 21.98
C GLN A 346 -9.56 -28.00 21.57
N LEU A 347 -10.41 -27.08 21.10
CA LEU A 347 -10.04 -25.70 20.79
C LEU A 347 -9.42 -24.99 22.00
N LYS A 348 -9.95 -25.22 23.20
CA LYS A 348 -9.34 -24.70 24.43
C LYS A 348 -7.94 -25.28 24.64
N GLN A 349 -7.77 -26.60 24.55
CA GLN A 349 -6.48 -27.23 24.79
C GLN A 349 -5.42 -26.78 23.78
N GLU A 350 -5.80 -26.64 22.51
CA GLU A 350 -4.90 -26.27 21.42
C GLU A 350 -4.56 -24.76 21.44
N LEU A 351 -5.58 -23.91 21.54
CA LEU A 351 -5.43 -22.47 21.33
C LEU A 351 -5.35 -21.66 22.64
N PHE A 352 -5.92 -22.15 23.74
CA PHE A 352 -6.06 -21.40 24.99
C PHE A 352 -5.79 -22.24 26.27
N PRO A 353 -4.65 -22.96 26.35
CA PRO A 353 -4.35 -23.87 27.45
C PRO A 353 -4.33 -23.18 28.82
N ASP A 354 -3.89 -21.92 28.87
CA ASP A 354 -3.75 -21.14 30.10
C ASP A 354 -5.02 -20.34 30.46
N SER A 355 -6.10 -20.49 29.70
CA SER A 355 -7.33 -19.74 29.91
C SER A 355 -8.22 -20.31 31.02
N SER A 356 -8.80 -19.42 31.82
CA SER A 356 -9.80 -19.74 32.85
C SER A 356 -11.18 -20.11 32.29
N ALA A 357 -11.42 -19.97 30.98
CA ALA A 357 -12.66 -20.37 30.34
C ALA A 357 -12.81 -21.91 30.34
N ALA A 358 -14.04 -22.45 30.33
CA ALA A 358 -14.24 -23.90 30.37
C ALA A 358 -13.99 -24.56 29.00
N CYS A 359 -14.44 -23.93 27.92
CA CYS A 359 -14.19 -24.31 26.53
C CYS A 359 -14.28 -23.07 25.62
N TYR A 360 -13.94 -23.23 24.35
CA TYR A 360 -14.01 -22.15 23.35
C TYR A 360 -14.78 -22.59 22.13
N ARG A 361 -15.58 -21.68 21.56
CA ARG A 361 -16.24 -21.92 20.29
C ARG A 361 -15.85 -20.83 19.30
N PHE A 362 -15.57 -21.23 18.06
CA PHE A 362 -15.49 -20.26 16.99
C PHE A 362 -16.89 -19.73 16.70
N SER A 363 -17.06 -18.43 16.84
CA SER A 363 -18.25 -17.74 16.39
C SER A 363 -17.81 -16.86 15.23
N PRO A 364 -18.15 -17.21 13.98
CA PRO A 364 -18.06 -16.28 12.88
C PRO A 364 -19.06 -15.19 13.21
N GLY A 365 -18.62 -14.17 13.94
CA GLY A 365 -19.47 -13.07 14.36
C GLY A 365 -20.18 -12.48 13.16
N GLN A 366 -21.26 -11.75 13.42
CA GLN A 366 -21.87 -10.98 12.36
C GLN A 366 -20.84 -10.03 11.75
N GLU A 367 -20.81 -9.94 10.42
CA GLU A 367 -20.00 -8.97 9.73
C GLU A 367 -20.63 -7.59 9.93
N PHE A 368 -19.83 -6.65 10.46
CA PHE A 368 -20.25 -5.26 10.55
C PHE A 368 -20.12 -4.63 9.16
N VAL A 369 -21.26 -4.32 8.56
CA VAL A 369 -21.34 -3.63 7.27
C VAL A 369 -21.72 -2.19 7.57
N PRO A 370 -20.84 -1.20 7.28
CA PRO A 370 -21.22 0.19 7.46
C PRO A 370 -22.40 0.50 6.54
N PHE A 371 -23.27 1.41 6.96
CA PHE A 371 -24.27 1.92 6.03
C PHE A 371 -23.54 2.57 4.86
N VAL A 372 -24.13 2.49 3.67
CA VAL A 372 -23.53 3.07 2.47
C VAL A 372 -24.55 4.02 1.86
N LYS A 373 -24.08 5.20 1.48
CA LYS A 373 -24.88 6.16 0.73
C LYS A 373 -24.23 6.36 -0.63
N SER A 374 -25.04 6.26 -1.69
CA SER A 374 -24.59 6.64 -3.04
C SER A 374 -24.46 8.16 -3.11
N ARG A 375 -23.28 8.64 -3.52
CA ARG A 375 -22.96 10.05 -3.72
C ARG A 375 -22.45 10.25 -5.14
N HIS A 376 -22.99 11.26 -5.80
CA HIS A 376 -22.48 11.80 -7.07
C HIS A 376 -22.65 13.31 -7.04
N GLU A 377 -21.79 14.02 -7.75
CA GLU A 377 -21.80 15.47 -7.81
C GLU A 377 -22.04 15.93 -9.26
N PRO A 378 -22.88 16.95 -9.49
CA PRO A 378 -22.98 17.54 -10.81
C PRO A 378 -21.69 18.29 -11.18
N ILE A 379 -21.43 18.46 -12.48
CA ILE A 379 -20.16 18.99 -12.99
C ILE A 379 -19.72 20.33 -12.36
N TRP A 380 -20.68 21.22 -12.03
CA TRP A 380 -20.40 22.51 -11.42
C TRP A 380 -19.94 22.43 -9.95
N GLN A 381 -20.24 21.33 -9.25
CA GLN A 381 -19.69 21.05 -7.92
C GLN A 381 -18.44 20.18 -8.03
N ALA A 382 -18.46 19.18 -8.92
CA ALA A 382 -17.37 18.26 -9.15
C ALA A 382 -16.08 18.96 -9.61
N GLY A 383 -16.16 19.92 -10.54
CA GLY A 383 -14.97 20.62 -11.06
C GLY A 383 -14.18 21.37 -9.98
N PRO A 384 -14.79 22.31 -9.23
CA PRO A 384 -14.12 22.99 -8.12
C PRO A 384 -13.64 22.04 -7.02
N HIS A 385 -14.40 20.99 -6.72
CA HIS A 385 -14.01 19.98 -5.75
C HIS A 385 -12.80 19.17 -6.24
N ALA A 386 -12.74 18.78 -7.51
CA ALA A 386 -11.60 18.11 -8.12
C ALA A 386 -10.34 18.97 -8.07
N VAL A 387 -10.44 20.28 -8.39
CA VAL A 387 -9.30 21.21 -8.26
C VAL A 387 -8.78 21.23 -6.82
N ARG A 388 -9.68 21.38 -5.84
CA ARG A 388 -9.31 21.32 -4.42
C ARG A 388 -8.65 20.00 -4.04
N MET A 389 -9.21 18.88 -4.49
CA MET A 389 -8.68 17.54 -4.25
C MET A 389 -7.30 17.35 -4.88
N SER A 390 -7.04 17.91 -6.07
CA SER A 390 -5.71 17.92 -6.68
C SER A 390 -4.69 18.71 -5.85
N PHE A 391 -5.05 19.90 -5.34
CA PHE A 391 -4.16 20.66 -4.44
C PHE A 391 -3.88 19.90 -3.14
N GLU A 392 -4.89 19.26 -2.58
CA GLU A 392 -4.73 18.46 -1.36
C GLU A 392 -3.90 17.21 -1.61
N SER A 393 -4.00 16.62 -2.79
CA SER A 393 -3.14 15.53 -3.24
C SER A 393 -1.67 15.96 -3.34
N LEU A 394 -1.39 17.20 -3.78
CA LEU A 394 -0.02 17.76 -3.71
C LEU A 394 0.49 17.84 -2.27
N ILE A 395 -0.36 18.30 -1.35
CA ILE A 395 -0.03 18.41 0.07
C ILE A 395 0.27 17.03 0.64
N LEU A 396 -0.57 16.03 0.34
CA LEU A 396 -0.36 14.64 0.79
C LEU A 396 0.89 14.02 0.18
N ALA A 397 1.13 14.19 -1.12
CA ALA A 397 2.34 13.72 -1.79
C ALA A 397 3.60 14.34 -1.16
N ARG A 398 3.57 15.65 -0.89
CA ARG A 398 4.63 16.35 -0.15
C ARG A 398 4.80 15.77 1.26
N ASN A 399 3.71 15.55 1.99
CA ASN A 399 3.76 15.00 3.35
C ASN A 399 4.37 13.57 3.34
N GLN A 400 4.04 12.75 2.34
CA GLN A 400 4.59 11.42 2.14
C GLN A 400 6.10 11.46 1.90
N ILE A 401 6.55 12.31 0.96
CA ILE A 401 7.98 12.52 0.68
C ILE A 401 8.69 13.01 1.94
N TRP A 402 8.08 13.95 2.68
CA TRP A 402 8.72 14.51 3.86
C TRP A 402 8.83 13.48 5.00
N SER A 403 7.83 12.63 5.15
CA SER A 403 7.86 11.52 6.09
C SER A 403 8.98 10.53 5.75
N MET A 404 9.15 10.20 4.46
CA MET A 404 10.21 9.32 3.99
C MET A 404 11.61 9.89 4.22
N VAL A 405 11.85 11.16 3.87
CA VAL A 405 13.18 11.79 4.04
C VAL A 405 13.58 11.92 5.51
N ARG A 406 12.61 12.06 6.44
CA ARG A 406 12.88 12.05 7.89
C ARG A 406 13.00 10.65 8.50
N GLY A 407 12.83 9.59 7.70
CA GLY A 407 12.90 8.21 8.17
C GLY A 407 11.68 7.77 8.99
N PHE A 408 10.53 8.45 8.84
CA PHE A 408 9.28 8.14 9.53
C PHE A 408 8.29 7.33 8.69
N GLY A 409 8.59 7.13 7.40
CA GLY A 409 7.74 6.36 6.50
C GLY A 409 7.75 4.87 6.85
N SER A 410 6.61 4.34 7.32
CA SER A 410 6.41 2.91 7.57
C SER A 410 5.87 2.14 6.35
N SER A 411 5.39 2.85 5.31
CA SER A 411 4.85 2.21 4.11
C SER A 411 5.98 1.78 3.18
N PRO A 412 6.05 0.49 2.81
CA PRO A 412 7.04 0.03 1.85
C PRO A 412 6.83 0.73 0.50
N VAL A 413 7.93 1.17 -0.11
CA VAL A 413 7.91 1.68 -1.48
C VAL A 413 7.39 0.57 -2.39
N THR A 414 6.34 0.87 -3.16
CA THR A 414 5.68 -0.09 -4.04
C THR A 414 6.23 0.10 -5.46
N GLY A 415 6.67 -1.00 -6.08
CA GLY A 415 7.19 -0.99 -7.44
C GLY A 415 6.10 -1.18 -8.51
N PRO A 416 6.48 -1.27 -9.79
CA PRO A 416 5.55 -1.45 -10.89
C PRO A 416 4.66 -2.70 -10.76
N VAL A 417 5.21 -3.79 -10.24
CA VAL A 417 4.45 -5.04 -10.01
C VAL A 417 3.42 -4.84 -8.90
N GLY A 418 3.79 -4.16 -7.82
CA GLY A 418 2.82 -3.85 -6.78
C GLY A 418 1.73 -2.90 -7.25
N ILE A 419 2.03 -1.90 -8.07
CA ILE A 419 0.99 -1.00 -8.64
C ILE A 419 0.04 -1.79 -9.56
N ALA A 420 0.55 -2.72 -10.36
CA ALA A 420 -0.27 -3.60 -11.18
C ALA A 420 -1.18 -4.50 -10.33
N GLN A 421 -0.67 -5.05 -9.21
CA GLN A 421 -1.48 -5.80 -8.26
C GLN A 421 -2.57 -4.93 -7.62
N ALA A 422 -2.22 -3.72 -7.18
CA ALA A 422 -3.19 -2.77 -6.62
C ALA A 422 -4.29 -2.42 -7.64
N THR A 423 -3.94 -2.30 -8.93
CA THR A 423 -4.91 -2.11 -10.02
C THR A 423 -5.89 -3.29 -10.09
N GLY A 424 -5.38 -4.52 -10.04
CA GLY A 424 -6.20 -5.73 -10.01
C GLY A 424 -7.12 -5.81 -8.80
N GLU A 425 -6.61 -5.48 -7.61
CA GLU A 425 -7.40 -5.43 -6.37
C GLU A 425 -8.52 -4.38 -6.48
N VAL A 426 -8.26 -3.21 -7.07
CA VAL A 426 -9.30 -2.18 -7.30
C VAL A 426 -10.37 -2.67 -8.26
N VAL A 427 -9.99 -3.29 -9.38
CA VAL A 427 -10.97 -3.82 -10.35
C VAL A 427 -11.82 -4.92 -9.73
N GLN A 428 -11.22 -5.82 -8.95
CA GLN A 428 -11.93 -6.94 -8.32
C GLN A 428 -12.86 -6.48 -7.19
N ASN A 429 -12.42 -5.53 -6.36
CA ASN A 429 -13.16 -5.12 -5.17
C ASN A 429 -14.15 -3.97 -5.43
N ALA A 430 -13.78 -3.04 -6.30
CA ALA A 430 -14.50 -1.79 -6.53
C ALA A 430 -14.99 -1.62 -7.98
N GLY A 431 -14.68 -2.56 -8.87
CA GLY A 431 -15.11 -2.57 -10.26
C GLY A 431 -14.31 -1.64 -11.18
N TRP A 432 -14.57 -1.77 -12.48
CA TRP A 432 -13.85 -1.04 -13.54
C TRP A 432 -14.01 0.49 -13.48
N LEU A 433 -15.13 1.00 -12.97
CA LEU A 433 -15.36 2.45 -12.86
C LEU A 433 -14.43 3.10 -11.83
N SER A 434 -14.01 2.37 -10.81
CA SER A 434 -13.07 2.85 -9.79
C SER A 434 -11.64 3.04 -10.32
N LEU A 435 -11.36 2.55 -11.54
CA LEU A 435 -10.10 2.85 -12.22
C LEU A 435 -9.97 4.33 -12.60
N VAL A 436 -11.06 5.09 -12.69
CA VAL A 436 -10.98 6.53 -12.97
C VAL A 436 -10.34 7.27 -11.78
N ASP A 437 -10.75 6.96 -10.55
CA ASP A 437 -10.12 7.50 -9.33
C ASP A 437 -8.64 7.12 -9.25
N PHE A 438 -8.34 5.84 -9.54
CA PHE A 438 -6.97 5.34 -9.53
C PHE A 438 -6.10 6.00 -10.61
N ALA A 439 -6.62 6.17 -11.82
CA ALA A 439 -5.95 6.86 -12.92
C ALA A 439 -5.74 8.36 -12.61
N ALA A 440 -6.70 9.02 -11.94
CA ALA A 440 -6.55 10.40 -11.49
C ALA A 440 -5.39 10.54 -10.48
N LEU A 441 -5.32 9.63 -9.50
CA LEU A 441 -4.23 9.58 -8.52
C LEU A 441 -2.88 9.30 -9.19
N LEU A 442 -2.82 8.34 -10.12
CA LEU A 442 -1.60 8.06 -10.88
C LEU A 442 -1.17 9.25 -11.73
N SER A 443 -2.10 9.91 -12.43
CA SER A 443 -1.83 11.10 -13.25
C SER A 443 -1.27 12.24 -12.39
N MET A 444 -1.86 12.47 -11.22
CA MET A 444 -1.40 13.44 -10.23
C MET A 444 0.02 13.11 -9.73
N ASN A 445 0.28 11.85 -9.40
CA ASN A 445 1.59 11.41 -8.94
C ASN A 445 2.65 11.53 -10.04
N LEU A 446 2.32 11.20 -11.29
CA LEU A 446 3.21 11.41 -12.44
C LEU A 446 3.50 12.89 -12.66
N ALA A 447 2.51 13.77 -12.51
CA ALA A 447 2.73 15.22 -12.57
C ALA A 447 3.74 15.68 -11.50
N VAL A 448 3.58 15.23 -10.26
CA VAL A 448 4.51 15.56 -9.16
C VAL A 448 5.90 15.01 -9.43
N LEU A 449 6.02 13.72 -9.76
CA LEU A 449 7.32 13.07 -10.00
C LEU A 449 8.07 13.71 -11.17
N ASN A 450 7.37 14.07 -12.25
CA ASN A 450 7.99 14.70 -13.43
C ASN A 450 8.50 16.12 -13.14
N VAL A 451 7.97 16.81 -12.13
CA VAL A 451 8.47 18.14 -11.71
C VAL A 451 9.68 18.03 -10.77
N LEU A 452 9.89 16.88 -10.12
CA LEU A 452 11.00 16.71 -9.19
C LEU A 452 12.36 16.90 -9.90
N PRO A 453 13.37 17.48 -9.21
CA PRO A 453 14.70 17.71 -9.76
C PRO A 453 15.54 16.43 -9.82
N ILE A 454 14.96 15.35 -10.35
CA ILE A 454 15.58 14.04 -10.49
C ILE A 454 16.02 13.89 -11.94
N PRO A 455 17.30 13.54 -12.22
CA PRO A 455 17.73 13.28 -13.58
C PRO A 455 16.89 12.17 -14.24
N MET A 456 16.75 12.23 -15.56
CA MET A 456 15.79 11.48 -16.41
C MET A 456 14.40 12.13 -16.53
N PHE A 457 13.87 12.76 -15.49
CA PHE A 457 12.56 13.43 -15.54
C PHE A 457 12.67 14.88 -16.08
N ASP A 458 11.53 15.46 -16.48
CA ASP A 458 11.43 16.84 -16.98
C ASP A 458 12.02 17.87 -16.01
N GLY A 459 11.74 17.71 -14.71
CA GLY A 459 12.23 18.57 -13.65
C GLY A 459 13.76 18.59 -13.57
N GLY A 460 14.43 17.48 -13.89
CA GLY A 460 15.89 17.44 -14.03
C GLY A 460 16.39 18.37 -15.14
N ARG A 461 15.73 18.39 -16.30
CA ARG A 461 16.04 19.31 -17.41
C ARG A 461 15.73 20.76 -17.05
N LEU A 462 14.64 21.00 -16.32
CA LEU A 462 14.30 22.34 -15.81
C LEU A 462 15.38 22.88 -14.86
N VAL A 463 16.00 22.04 -14.04
CA VAL A 463 17.13 22.43 -13.18
C VAL A 463 18.33 22.88 -14.01
N PHE A 464 18.65 22.21 -15.13
CA PHE A 464 19.73 22.66 -16.01
C PHE A 464 19.45 24.04 -16.62
N ILE A 465 18.21 24.32 -17.02
CA ILE A 465 17.80 25.65 -17.48
C ILE A 465 17.89 26.68 -16.35
N LEU A 466 17.50 26.31 -15.13
CA LEU A 466 17.63 27.18 -13.96
C LEU A 466 19.11 27.51 -13.66
N ILE A 467 19.99 26.52 -13.72
CA ILE A 467 21.44 26.71 -13.56
C ILE A 467 21.98 27.60 -14.70
N GLU A 468 21.51 27.43 -15.94
CA GLU A 468 21.85 28.31 -17.07
C GLU A 468 21.37 29.75 -16.84
N PHE A 469 20.22 29.94 -16.19
CA PHE A 469 19.73 31.27 -15.78
C PHE A 469 20.66 31.90 -14.73
N LEU A 470 21.01 31.14 -13.68
CA LEU A 470 21.90 31.59 -12.61
C LEU A 470 23.34 31.86 -13.08
N ARG A 471 23.85 31.08 -14.04
CA ARG A 471 25.20 31.23 -14.62
C ARG A 471 25.28 32.28 -15.73
N ARG A 472 24.35 33.24 -15.78
CA ARG A 472 24.30 34.33 -16.77
C ARG A 472 24.33 33.83 -18.23
N GLY A 473 23.70 32.69 -18.52
CA GLY A 473 23.58 32.14 -19.87
C GLY A 473 24.70 31.22 -20.34
N ARG A 474 25.67 30.88 -19.48
CA ARG A 474 26.66 29.84 -19.82
C ARG A 474 26.00 28.46 -19.75
N ARG A 475 25.76 27.85 -20.91
CA ARG A 475 25.26 26.49 -21.02
C ARG A 475 26.24 25.48 -20.44
N ILE A 476 25.70 24.39 -19.92
CA ILE A 476 26.47 23.20 -19.58
C ILE A 476 26.71 22.43 -20.88
N ALA A 477 27.88 21.81 -21.03
CA ALA A 477 28.18 21.05 -22.22
C ALA A 477 27.14 19.91 -22.38
N PRO A 478 26.53 19.74 -23.57
CA PRO A 478 25.56 18.68 -23.88
C PRO A 478 25.93 17.30 -23.33
N GLN A 479 27.20 16.92 -23.52
CA GLN A 479 27.78 15.65 -23.06
C GLN A 479 27.66 15.44 -21.54
N LYS A 480 27.75 16.50 -20.74
CA LYS A 480 27.64 16.42 -19.27
C LYS A 480 26.18 16.29 -18.83
N GLU A 481 25.27 16.98 -19.51
CA GLU A 481 23.84 16.86 -19.28
C GLU A 481 23.37 15.43 -19.60
N ALA A 482 23.72 14.92 -20.78
CA ALA A 482 23.45 13.55 -21.20
C ALA A 482 24.00 12.51 -20.21
N LEU A 483 25.23 12.69 -19.70
CA LEU A 483 25.82 11.79 -18.71
C LEU A 483 25.06 11.79 -17.38
N VAL A 484 24.62 12.96 -16.90
CA VAL A 484 23.82 13.07 -15.67
C VAL A 484 22.47 12.38 -15.83
N HIS A 485 21.79 12.60 -16.96
CA HIS A 485 20.53 11.93 -17.27
C HIS A 485 20.69 10.40 -17.39
N LEU A 486 21.75 9.92 -18.07
CA LEU A 486 22.05 8.50 -18.18
C LEU A 486 22.34 7.86 -16.82
N THR A 487 23.12 8.55 -15.98
CA THR A 487 23.43 8.07 -14.62
C THR A 487 22.17 7.96 -13.77
N GLY A 488 21.28 8.97 -13.84
CA GLY A 488 19.99 8.94 -13.15
C GLY A 488 19.09 7.80 -13.64
N LEU A 489 19.00 7.59 -14.96
CA LEU A 489 18.27 6.47 -15.53
C LEU A 489 18.79 5.12 -15.00
N ALA A 490 20.12 4.92 -15.00
CA ALA A 490 20.73 3.69 -14.50
C ALA A 490 20.40 3.45 -13.01
N LEU A 491 20.44 4.50 -12.20
CA LEU A 491 20.10 4.44 -10.77
C LEU A 491 18.61 4.11 -10.55
N ILE A 492 17.70 4.77 -11.26
CA ILE A 492 16.26 4.52 -11.15
C ILE A 492 15.91 3.11 -11.64
N LEU A 493 16.50 2.64 -12.74
CA LEU A 493 16.28 1.28 -13.24
C LEU A 493 16.78 0.24 -12.23
N THR A 494 17.95 0.47 -11.65
CA THR A 494 18.50 -0.42 -10.62
C THR A 494 17.59 -0.46 -9.40
N LEU A 495 17.15 0.70 -8.91
CA LEU A 495 16.20 0.79 -7.80
C LEU A 495 14.86 0.10 -8.14
N SER A 496 14.36 0.29 -9.37
CA SER A 496 13.12 -0.33 -9.85
C SER A 496 13.23 -1.86 -9.87
N VAL A 497 14.36 -2.42 -10.30
CA VAL A 497 14.61 -3.87 -10.25
C VAL A 497 14.65 -4.37 -8.81
N VAL A 498 15.32 -3.65 -7.91
CA VAL A 498 15.38 -4.02 -6.48
C VAL A 498 14.00 -4.00 -5.84
N ILE A 499 13.21 -2.93 -6.03
CA ILE A 499 11.85 -2.85 -5.48
C ILE A 499 10.96 -3.93 -6.09
N THR A 500 11.06 -4.15 -7.41
CA THR A 500 10.31 -5.20 -8.10
C THR A 500 10.65 -6.59 -7.57
N TYR A 501 11.91 -6.85 -7.23
CA TYR A 501 12.32 -8.10 -6.60
C TYR A 501 11.60 -8.30 -5.25
N PHE A 502 11.55 -7.27 -4.41
CA PHE A 502 10.81 -7.34 -3.14
C PHE A 502 9.30 -7.45 -3.32
N ASP A 503 8.72 -6.80 -4.34
CA ASP A 503 7.31 -6.96 -4.70
C ASP A 503 7.01 -8.39 -5.14
N ILE A 504 7.84 -8.99 -5.99
CA ILE A 504 7.70 -10.37 -6.45
C ILE A 504 7.77 -11.33 -5.26
N LEU A 505 8.77 -11.15 -4.37
CA LEU A 505 8.84 -11.95 -3.15
C LEU A 505 7.57 -11.84 -2.33
N ARG A 506 7.05 -10.62 -2.11
CA ARG A 506 5.79 -10.40 -1.40
C ARG A 506 4.62 -11.14 -2.04
N VAL A 507 4.49 -11.07 -3.36
CA VAL A 507 3.44 -11.79 -4.12
C VAL A 507 3.55 -13.30 -3.92
N PHE A 508 4.76 -13.87 -3.93
CA PHE A 508 4.97 -15.30 -3.69
C PHE A 508 4.62 -15.73 -2.27
N HIS A 509 4.76 -14.85 -1.27
CA HIS A 509 4.37 -15.12 0.11
C HIS A 509 2.85 -14.96 0.33
N GLY A 510 2.10 -14.44 -0.64
CA GLY A 510 0.64 -14.30 -0.59
C GLY A 510 0.14 -13.05 0.13
N ASP A 511 1.03 -12.10 0.42
CA ASP A 511 0.65 -10.85 1.09
C ASP A 511 -0.09 -9.91 0.13
N ARG A 512 -1.21 -9.33 0.61
CA ARG A 512 -1.96 -8.27 -0.10
C ARG A 512 -1.29 -6.92 0.08
N LEU A 513 -1.41 -6.05 -0.92
CA LEU A 513 -0.90 -4.67 -0.84
C LEU A 513 -1.83 -3.75 -0.05
N ILE A 514 -3.14 -3.97 -0.19
CA ILE A 514 -4.16 -3.30 0.61
C ILE A 514 -4.56 -4.27 1.73
N ARG A 515 -4.13 -3.96 2.96
CA ARG A 515 -4.45 -4.73 4.16
C ARG A 515 -5.69 -4.19 4.86
#